data_AF-A0A535S1M3-F1
#
_entry.id   AF-A0A535S1M3-F1
#
_cell.length_a   1.000
_cell.length_b   1.000
_cell.length_c   1.000
_cell.angle_alpha   90.00
_cell.angle_beta   90.00
_cell.angle_gamma   90.00
#
_symmetry.space_group_name_H-M   'P 1'
#
loop_
_entity.id
_entity.type
_entity.pdbx_description
1 polymer ?
#
loop_
_entity_poly.entity_id
_entity_poly.type
_entity_poly.pdbx_seq_one_letter_code
_entity_poly.pdbx_strand_id
1 'polypeptide(L)'
;EGNRILFGRSNADEPPGFTEGLDWDWFESTISVGMERFPWLADVGLDQQACWWGYYEVTPDHNPILGRVPGTENWVNVAGFSGHGVQQAPAVGRLIAEEIMSGKAQSINIDPLRISRFSSNRIQREHNIV
;
A
#
# COMPACT_ATOMS: atom_id res chain seq x y z
N GLU A 1 7.04 18.37 -1.56
CA GLU A 1 7.14 18.47 -3.03
C GLU A 1 7.40 19.92 -3.40
N GLY A 2 8.55 20.22 -4.03
CA GLY A 2 9.05 21.60 -4.12
C GLY A 2 9.27 22.19 -2.73
N ASN A 3 8.70 23.38 -2.46
CA ASN A 3 8.77 24.06 -1.16
C ASN A 3 7.69 23.59 -0.15
N ARG A 4 6.95 22.51 -0.46
CA ARG A 4 5.89 21.96 0.41
C ARG A 4 6.35 20.72 1.16
N ILE A 5 5.71 20.46 2.30
CA ILE A 5 5.79 19.19 3.02
C ILE A 5 4.57 18.35 2.66
N LEU A 6 4.78 17.05 2.48
CA LEU A 6 3.70 16.08 2.31
C LEU A 6 3.48 15.38 3.65
N PHE A 7 2.22 15.34 4.08
CA PHE A 7 1.81 14.71 5.31
C PHE A 7 0.45 14.05 5.09
N GLY A 8 0.27 12.87 5.65
CA GLY A 8 -0.96 12.10 5.48
C GLY A 8 -0.98 10.90 6.40
N ARG A 9 -2.19 10.43 6.68
CA ARG A 9 -2.46 9.27 7.51
C ARG A 9 -3.79 8.66 7.05
N SER A 10 -3.82 7.35 6.82
CA SER A 10 -5.06 6.65 6.50
C SER A 10 -5.99 6.59 7.72
N ASN A 11 -7.30 6.59 7.46
CA ASN A 11 -8.31 6.34 8.47
C ASN A 11 -8.53 4.82 8.62
N ALA A 12 -8.16 4.26 9.76
CA ALA A 12 -8.26 2.82 10.00
C ALA A 12 -9.70 2.33 10.20
N ASP A 13 -10.62 3.25 10.52
CA ASP A 13 -12.04 2.94 10.74
C ASP A 13 -12.87 3.13 9.45
N GLU A 14 -12.25 3.56 8.36
CA GLU A 14 -12.93 3.69 7.07
C GLU A 14 -13.35 2.30 6.53
N PRO A 15 -14.65 2.09 6.27
CA PRO A 15 -15.12 0.80 5.76
C PRO A 15 -14.61 0.56 4.32
N PRO A 16 -14.41 -0.71 3.91
CA PRO A 16 -14.07 -1.01 2.53
C PRO A 16 -15.11 -0.47 1.55
N GLY A 17 -14.66 0.26 0.54
CA GLY A 17 -15.56 0.85 -0.44
C GLY A 17 -14.86 1.76 -1.44
N PHE A 18 -15.67 2.44 -2.22
CA PHE A 18 -15.24 3.43 -3.23
C PHE A 18 -15.71 4.82 -2.80
N THR A 19 -15.33 5.23 -1.60
CA THR A 19 -15.58 6.60 -1.12
C THR A 19 -14.57 7.53 -1.80
N GLU A 20 -15.08 8.56 -2.46
CA GLU A 20 -14.28 9.53 -3.20
C GLU A 20 -14.25 10.87 -2.48
N GLY A 21 -13.14 11.58 -2.61
CA GLY A 21 -12.95 12.90 -2.04
C GLY A 21 -12.05 12.90 -0.81
N LEU A 22 -11.76 14.11 -0.32
CA LEU A 22 -11.03 14.31 0.92
C LEU A 22 -11.99 14.21 2.10
N ASP A 23 -11.64 13.39 3.09
CA ASP A 23 -12.29 13.38 4.40
C ASP A 23 -11.73 14.55 5.24
N TRP A 24 -12.44 15.67 5.22
CA TRP A 24 -12.07 16.86 5.96
C TRP A 24 -12.24 16.68 7.48
N ASP A 25 -13.15 15.81 7.92
CA ASP A 25 -13.33 15.52 9.34
C ASP A 25 -12.12 14.74 9.88
N TRP A 26 -11.52 13.88 9.04
CA TRP A 26 -10.27 13.17 9.36
C TRP A 26 -9.02 14.05 9.36
N PHE A 27 -9.05 15.22 8.72
CA PHE A 27 -7.90 16.12 8.63
C PHE A 27 -7.42 16.56 10.02
N GLU A 28 -8.33 16.92 10.93
CA GLU A 28 -7.98 17.33 12.29
C GLU A 28 -7.26 16.23 13.08
N SER A 29 -7.76 14.99 12.96
CA SER A 29 -7.12 13.80 13.56
C SER A 29 -5.71 13.58 13.00
N THR A 30 -5.56 13.75 11.68
CA THR A 30 -4.28 13.59 11.00
C THR A 30 -3.28 14.64 11.48
N ILE A 31 -3.61 15.93 11.39
CA ILE A 31 -2.68 17.01 11.72
C ILE A 31 -2.32 17.04 13.20
N SER A 32 -3.25 16.67 14.09
CA SER A 32 -3.00 16.63 15.55
C SER A 32 -1.84 15.69 15.91
N VAL A 33 -1.80 14.49 15.29
CA VAL A 33 -0.68 13.55 15.48
C VAL A 33 0.63 14.12 14.94
N GLY A 34 0.56 14.82 13.80
CA GLY A 34 1.70 15.53 13.25
C GLY A 34 2.25 16.58 14.21
N MET A 35 1.38 17.45 14.74
CA MET A 35 1.77 18.55 15.63
C MET A 35 2.31 18.06 16.98
N GLU A 36 1.82 16.93 17.51
CA GLU A 36 2.37 16.32 18.72
C GLU A 36 3.86 15.94 18.54
N ARG A 37 4.22 15.46 17.35
CA ARG A 37 5.60 15.06 17.02
C ARG A 37 6.44 16.22 16.50
N PHE A 38 5.82 17.13 15.77
CA PHE A 38 6.45 18.24 15.06
C PHE A 38 5.68 19.53 15.33
N PRO A 39 5.89 20.19 16.49
CA PRO A 39 5.11 21.36 16.89
C PRO A 39 5.12 22.52 15.88
N TRP A 40 6.19 22.64 15.09
CA TRP A 40 6.31 23.65 14.03
C TRP A 40 5.27 23.50 12.91
N LEU A 41 4.59 22.36 12.80
CA LEU A 41 3.46 22.19 11.86
C LEU A 41 2.28 23.12 12.18
N ALA A 42 2.17 23.63 13.42
CA ALA A 42 1.14 24.61 13.79
C ALA A 42 1.28 25.95 13.05
N ASP A 43 2.50 26.27 12.60
CA ASP A 43 2.80 27.52 11.88
C ASP A 43 2.76 27.35 10.35
N VAL A 44 2.48 26.14 9.86
CA VAL A 44 2.46 25.82 8.43
C VAL A 44 1.03 25.87 7.89
N GLY A 45 0.82 26.67 6.84
CA GLY A 45 -0.48 26.75 6.17
C GLY A 45 -0.78 25.49 5.34
N LEU A 46 -2.06 25.15 5.24
CA LEU A 46 -2.54 24.09 4.35
C LEU A 46 -2.76 24.62 2.93
N ASP A 47 -2.09 24.03 1.95
CA ASP A 47 -2.37 24.26 0.53
C ASP A 47 -3.46 23.27 0.07
N GLN A 48 -4.73 23.66 0.19
CA GLN A 48 -5.86 22.80 -0.17
C GLN A 48 -5.86 22.34 -1.63
N GLN A 49 -5.27 23.13 -2.54
CA GLN A 49 -5.18 22.76 -3.96
C GLN A 49 -4.17 21.62 -4.20
N ALA A 50 -3.26 21.42 -3.25
CA ALA A 50 -2.28 20.35 -3.26
C ALA A 50 -2.72 19.15 -2.41
N CYS A 51 -3.96 19.11 -1.91
CA CYS A 51 -4.51 17.92 -1.23
C CYS A 51 -5.12 16.95 -2.24
N TRP A 52 -4.90 15.66 -2.04
CA TRP A 52 -5.49 14.60 -2.86
C TRP A 52 -5.87 13.39 -2.01
N TRP A 53 -6.68 12.52 -2.59
CA TRP A 53 -7.10 11.25 -2.01
C TRP A 53 -6.78 10.11 -2.98
N GLY A 54 -6.88 8.87 -2.52
CA GLY A 54 -6.68 7.69 -3.35
C GLY A 54 -7.04 6.42 -2.60
N TYR A 55 -7.23 5.33 -3.35
CA TYR A 55 -7.64 4.05 -2.78
C TYR A 55 -6.47 3.26 -2.22
N TYR A 56 -6.71 2.60 -1.08
CA TYR A 56 -5.85 1.59 -0.52
C TYR A 56 -6.40 0.19 -0.81
N GLU A 57 -5.56 -0.65 -1.37
CA GLU A 57 -5.83 -2.08 -1.55
C GLU A 57 -5.21 -2.86 -0.39
N VAL A 58 -6.05 -3.23 0.57
CA VAL A 58 -5.64 -3.94 1.79
C VAL A 58 -6.04 -5.40 1.71
N THR A 59 -5.06 -6.29 1.78
CA THR A 59 -5.31 -7.74 1.85
C THR A 59 -5.58 -8.18 3.30
N PRO A 60 -6.22 -9.35 3.52
CA PRO A 60 -6.53 -9.82 4.88
C PRO A 60 -5.31 -9.97 5.82
N ASP A 61 -4.10 -10.00 5.27
CA ASP A 61 -2.86 -10.14 6.02
C ASP A 61 -1.87 -8.99 5.82
N HIS A 62 -2.32 -7.91 5.18
CA HIS A 62 -1.55 -6.70 4.89
C HIS A 62 -0.29 -6.93 4.01
N ASN A 63 -0.17 -8.10 3.40
CA ASN A 63 0.90 -8.41 2.44
C ASN A 63 0.37 -8.38 0.99
N PRO A 64 1.20 -7.98 0.01
CA PRO A 64 0.79 -7.97 -1.38
C PRO A 64 0.50 -9.39 -1.92
N ILE A 65 -0.18 -9.45 -3.04
CA ILE A 65 -0.44 -10.67 -3.82
C ILE A 65 0.40 -10.57 -5.08
N LEU A 66 1.41 -11.44 -5.19
CA LEU A 66 2.34 -11.46 -6.30
C LEU A 66 2.30 -12.78 -7.08
N GLY A 67 2.49 -12.67 -8.40
CA GLY A 67 2.77 -13.79 -9.28
C GLY A 67 1.53 -14.46 -9.87
N ARG A 68 1.75 -15.58 -10.56
CA ARG A 68 0.74 -16.33 -11.32
C ARG A 68 -0.43 -16.81 -10.47
N VAL A 69 -1.62 -16.75 -11.04
CA VAL A 69 -2.85 -17.29 -10.44
C VAL A 69 -3.03 -18.76 -10.86
N PRO A 70 -3.14 -19.71 -9.91
CA PRO A 70 -3.37 -21.12 -10.23
C PRO A 70 -4.65 -21.32 -11.04
N GLY A 71 -4.57 -22.11 -12.11
CA GLY A 71 -5.73 -22.42 -12.97
C GLY A 71 -6.10 -21.33 -13.98
N THR A 72 -5.32 -20.24 -14.08
CA THR A 72 -5.52 -19.20 -15.10
C THR A 72 -4.24 -18.99 -15.90
N GLU A 73 -4.27 -19.40 -17.16
CA GLU A 73 -3.12 -19.26 -18.05
C GLU A 73 -2.83 -17.78 -18.33
N ASN A 74 -1.55 -17.41 -18.35
CA ASN A 74 -1.07 -16.05 -18.68
C ASN A 74 -1.61 -14.91 -17.79
N TRP A 75 -2.12 -15.22 -16.59
CA TRP A 75 -2.54 -14.23 -15.61
C TRP A 75 -1.54 -14.11 -14.46
N VAL A 76 -1.17 -12.87 -14.10
CA VAL A 76 -0.23 -12.54 -13.01
C VAL A 76 -0.82 -11.44 -12.14
N ASN A 77 -0.82 -11.64 -10.82
CA ASN A 77 -1.22 -10.63 -9.84
C ASN A 77 -0.02 -9.79 -9.41
N VAL A 78 -0.24 -8.48 -9.32
CA VAL A 78 0.65 -7.50 -8.70
C VAL A 78 -0.26 -6.46 -8.02
N ALA A 79 -0.75 -6.79 -6.82
CA ALA A 79 -1.79 -6.02 -6.14
C ALA A 79 -1.70 -6.16 -4.62
N GLY A 80 -2.52 -5.40 -3.88
CA GLY A 80 -2.68 -5.48 -2.43
C GLY A 80 -1.59 -4.80 -1.61
N PHE A 81 -0.95 -3.75 -2.13
CA PHE A 81 0.24 -3.17 -1.49
C PHE A 81 -0.04 -2.34 -0.23
N SER A 82 -1.30 -2.02 0.10
CA SER A 82 -1.70 -1.36 1.36
C SER A 82 -0.97 -0.05 1.72
N GLY A 83 -0.22 0.58 0.81
CA GLY A 83 0.64 1.77 1.09
C GLY A 83 2.13 1.59 0.77
N HIS A 84 2.58 0.36 0.56
CA HIS A 84 4.00 0.03 0.33
C HIS A 84 4.42 0.08 -1.15
N GLY A 85 3.46 0.29 -2.05
CA GLY A 85 3.64 0.08 -3.49
C GLY A 85 4.78 0.90 -4.07
N VAL A 86 4.90 2.17 -3.69
CA VAL A 86 5.99 3.05 -4.18
C VAL A 86 7.36 2.52 -3.81
N GLN A 87 7.55 2.06 -2.57
CA GLN A 87 8.84 1.57 -2.08
C GLN A 87 9.19 0.22 -2.70
N GLN A 88 8.19 -0.64 -2.91
CA GLN A 88 8.37 -2.02 -3.37
C GLN A 88 8.38 -2.16 -4.90
N ALA A 89 7.80 -1.21 -5.64
CA ALA A 89 7.61 -1.29 -7.09
C ALA A 89 8.87 -1.66 -7.88
N PRO A 90 10.07 -1.09 -7.62
CA PRO A 90 11.26 -1.45 -8.39
C PRO A 90 11.67 -2.92 -8.24
N ALA A 91 11.63 -3.45 -7.01
CA ALA A 91 11.97 -4.84 -6.74
C ALA A 91 10.90 -5.78 -7.31
N VAL A 92 9.63 -5.46 -7.09
CA VAL A 92 8.49 -6.24 -7.60
C VAL A 92 8.50 -6.31 -9.12
N GLY A 93 8.72 -5.19 -9.82
CA GLY A 93 8.79 -5.16 -11.28
C GLY A 93 9.83 -6.14 -11.83
N ARG A 94 11.01 -6.20 -11.20
CA ARG A 94 12.05 -7.17 -11.54
C ARG A 94 11.61 -8.62 -11.27
N LEU A 95 11.04 -8.90 -10.10
CA LEU A 95 10.62 -10.26 -9.72
C LEU A 95 9.52 -10.79 -10.65
N ILE A 96 8.58 -9.92 -11.05
CA ILE A 96 7.51 -10.27 -11.98
C ILE A 96 8.06 -10.48 -13.39
N ALA A 97 9.03 -9.67 -13.84
CA ALA A 97 9.72 -9.90 -15.10
C ALA A 97 10.45 -11.26 -15.12
N GLU A 98 11.17 -11.60 -14.04
CA GLU A 98 11.82 -12.91 -13.88
C GLU A 98 10.80 -14.06 -13.97
N GLU A 99 9.65 -13.92 -13.32
CA GLU A 99 8.59 -14.92 -13.34
C GLU A 99 7.92 -15.09 -14.71
N ILE A 100 7.73 -13.99 -15.43
CA ILE A 100 7.19 -14.03 -16.79
C ILE A 100 8.17 -14.74 -17.72
N MET A 101 9.46 -14.38 -17.65
CA MET A 101 10.49 -14.87 -18.57
C MET A 101 10.98 -16.29 -18.26
N SER A 102 11.09 -16.64 -16.98
CA SER A 102 11.72 -17.89 -16.52
C SER A 102 10.77 -18.82 -15.75
N GLY A 103 9.50 -18.46 -15.63
CA GLY A 103 8.49 -19.24 -14.91
C GLY A 103 8.56 -19.16 -13.38
N LYS A 104 9.56 -18.45 -12.83
CA LYS A 104 9.70 -18.20 -11.38
C LYS A 104 10.50 -16.92 -11.11
N ALA A 105 10.15 -16.21 -10.04
CA ALA A 105 11.03 -15.18 -9.47
C ALA A 105 12.33 -15.83 -8.94
N GLN A 106 13.46 -15.16 -9.14
CA GLN A 106 14.79 -15.71 -8.83
C GLN A 106 15.55 -14.86 -7.82
N SER A 107 15.41 -13.54 -7.89
CA SER A 107 16.14 -12.63 -7.01
C SER A 107 15.68 -12.71 -5.56
N ILE A 108 14.37 -12.85 -5.32
CA ILE A 108 13.73 -12.98 -4.01
C ILE A 108 12.63 -14.03 -4.11
N ASN A 109 12.51 -14.88 -3.09
CA ASN A 109 11.42 -15.84 -3.01
C ASN A 109 10.10 -15.12 -2.70
N ILE A 110 9.16 -15.15 -3.66
CA ILE A 110 7.82 -14.57 -3.52
C ILE A 110 6.74 -15.61 -3.21
N ASP A 111 7.09 -16.88 -3.00
CA ASP A 111 6.11 -17.93 -2.71
C ASP A 111 5.20 -17.65 -1.52
N PRO A 112 5.68 -17.01 -0.42
CA PRO A 112 4.80 -16.58 0.66
C PRO A 112 3.75 -15.53 0.25
N LEU A 113 3.97 -14.80 -0.85
CA LEU A 113 3.12 -13.71 -1.36
C LEU A 113 2.14 -14.17 -2.44
N ARG A 114 2.06 -15.46 -2.75
CA ARG A 114 1.12 -16.03 -3.72
C ARG A 114 -0.32 -15.93 -3.22
N ILE A 115 -1.29 -15.84 -4.14
CA ILE A 115 -2.71 -15.85 -3.78
C ILE A 115 -3.14 -17.16 -3.09
N SER A 116 -2.47 -18.27 -3.42
CA SER A 116 -2.74 -19.60 -2.86
C SER A 116 -2.45 -19.70 -1.35
N ARG A 117 -1.77 -18.71 -0.75
CA ARG A 117 -1.57 -18.67 0.71
C ARG A 117 -2.89 -18.61 1.48
N PHE A 118 -3.91 -17.96 0.91
CA PHE A 118 -5.23 -17.82 1.52
C PHE A 118 -6.03 -19.13 1.47
N SER A 119 -5.87 -19.94 0.41
CA SER A 119 -6.54 -21.25 0.33
C SER A 119 -5.84 -22.34 1.15
N SER A 120 -4.55 -22.16 1.44
CA SER A 120 -3.72 -23.13 2.19
C SER A 120 -3.54 -22.77 3.67
N ASN A 121 -4.21 -21.72 4.16
CA ASN A 121 -4.12 -21.19 5.51
C ASN A 121 -2.67 -20.89 5.96
N ARG A 122 -1.80 -20.47 5.01
CA ARG A 122 -0.40 -20.07 5.26
C ARG A 122 -0.29 -18.56 5.36
N ILE A 123 -1.23 -17.95 6.06
CA ILE A 123 -1.32 -16.51 6.20
C ILE A 123 -0.20 -16.02 7.11
N GLN A 124 0.56 -15.03 6.66
CA GLN A 124 1.56 -14.34 7.46
C GLN A 124 1.13 -12.88 7.53
N ARG A 125 0.88 -12.37 8.73
CA ARG A 125 0.59 -10.95 8.91
C ARG A 125 1.85 -10.13 8.68
N GLU A 126 1.69 -8.95 8.11
CA GLU A 126 2.71 -7.89 8.16
C GLU A 126 2.98 -7.55 9.65
N HIS A 127 4.25 -7.35 10.02
CA HIS A 127 4.66 -7.10 11.41
C HIS A 127 5.36 -5.75 11.64
N ASN A 128 5.92 -5.12 10.62
CA ASN A 128 6.90 -4.06 10.76
C ASN A 128 6.41 -2.70 10.25
N ILE A 129 5.38 -2.66 9.41
CA ILE A 129 4.85 -1.45 8.78
C ILE A 129 3.32 -1.55 8.67
N VAL A 130 2.64 -0.88 9.61
CA VAL A 130 1.18 -0.69 9.66
C VAL A 130 0.87 0.79 9.54
#